data_AF-A0A7S4HTT5-F1
#
_entry.id   AF-A0A7S4HTT5-F1
#
_cell.length_a   1.000
_cell.length_b   1.000
_cell.length_c   1.000
_cell.angle_alpha   90.00
_cell.angle_beta   90.00
_cell.angle_gamma   90.00
#
_symmetry.space_group_name_H-M   'P 1'
#
loop_
_entity.id
_entity.type
_entity.pdbx_description
1 polymer ?
#
loop_
_entity_poly.entity_id
_entity_poly.type
_entity_poly.pdbx_seq_one_letter_code
_entity_poly.pdbx_strand_id
1 'polypeptide(L)'
;WYHFALASELKRNERCCVIIVITPMKQWKSEDSIPPEYSRALRGLVDAMDTGLDELEYIKDYCLEEGRYYKITRKFESKDIVAGEFWRWNQAKSRKTAEVNKADIMFYKLTPRKRKNFPSGAPTPRCKLWQFVVTPKDILEVPYKVLYCEKGISFDAPQGYNPSERISFTKMKEYSFPNPCDYGITIDDLSFLAPFMDDQQTASTLWPSVYRTPFLL
;
A
#
# COMPACT_ATOMS: atom_id res chain seq x y z
N TRP A 1 -8.34 23.92 -19.57
CA TRP A 1 -7.89 25.32 -19.40
C TRP A 1 -9.05 26.13 -18.83
N TYR A 2 -9.19 26.15 -17.50
CA TYR A 2 -10.00 27.13 -16.79
C TYR A 2 -9.29 27.39 -15.46
N HIS A 3 -8.70 28.59 -15.34
CA HIS A 3 -8.19 29.15 -14.09
C HIS A 3 -9.37 29.88 -13.43
N PHE A 4 -9.99 29.26 -12.41
CA PHE A 4 -10.85 30.00 -11.49
C PHE A 4 -10.07 30.26 -10.20
N ALA A 5 -9.45 31.44 -10.12
CA ALA A 5 -9.05 32.04 -8.86
C ALA A 5 -10.25 32.88 -8.37
N LEU A 6 -11.15 32.26 -7.63
CA LEU A 6 -12.17 32.98 -6.88
C LEU A 6 -11.53 33.51 -5.60
N ALA A 7 -10.99 34.73 -5.68
CA ALA A 7 -10.69 35.53 -4.50
C ALA A 7 -12.02 36.07 -3.96
N SER A 8 -12.63 35.37 -3.01
CA SER A 8 -13.81 35.88 -2.30
C SER A 8 -13.38 36.91 -1.25
N GLU A 9 -13.92 38.12 -1.39
CA GLU A 9 -13.78 39.23 -0.44
C GLU A 9 -14.41 38.86 0.91
N LEU A 10 -13.58 38.52 1.88
CA LEU A 10 -14.00 38.19 3.25
C LEU A 10 -14.15 39.46 4.08
N LYS A 11 -15.40 39.81 4.41
CA LYS A 11 -15.74 40.81 5.43
C LYS A 11 -15.06 40.43 6.76
N ARG A 12 -14.27 41.37 7.30
CA ARG A 12 -13.59 41.28 8.61
C ARG A 12 -14.60 40.96 9.71
N ASN A 13 -14.57 39.72 10.17
CA ASN A 13 -15.05 39.33 11.48
C ASN A 13 -13.85 38.65 12.14
N GLU A 14 -13.49 39.05 13.36
CA GLU A 14 -12.23 38.72 14.06
C GLU A 14 -12.12 37.24 14.51
N ARG A 15 -12.50 36.30 13.65
CA ARG A 15 -12.35 34.86 13.86
C ARG A 15 -11.30 34.35 12.88
N CYS A 16 -10.15 33.93 13.40
CA CYS A 16 -9.11 33.12 12.77
C CYS A 16 -9.27 32.95 11.25
N CYS A 17 -8.67 33.85 10.46
CA CYS A 17 -8.58 33.66 9.01
C CYS A 17 -7.69 32.45 8.71
N VAL A 18 -8.31 31.31 8.41
CA VAL A 18 -7.60 30.17 7.80
C VAL A 18 -7.30 30.55 6.36
N ILE A 19 -6.05 30.97 6.09
CA ILE A 19 -5.57 31.19 4.72
C ILE A 19 -5.42 29.81 4.07
N ILE A 20 -6.36 29.43 3.22
CA ILE A 20 -6.25 28.23 2.39
C ILE A 20 -5.40 28.61 1.17
N VAL A 21 -4.10 28.29 1.22
CA VAL A 21 -3.23 28.39 0.04
C VAL A 21 -3.53 27.22 -0.89
N ILE A 22 -4.31 27.47 -1.95
CA ILE A 22 -4.56 26.48 -3.00
C ILE A 22 -3.33 26.47 -3.93
N THR A 23 -2.42 25.53 -3.72
CA THR A 23 -1.35 25.28 -4.69
C THR A 23 -1.93 24.51 -5.89
N PRO A 24 -1.70 24.96 -7.13
CA PRO A 24 -2.18 24.23 -8.31
C PRO A 24 -1.55 22.83 -8.32
N MET A 25 -2.38 21.80 -8.51
CA MET A 25 -1.87 20.44 -8.66
C MET A 25 -0.97 20.37 -9.90
N LYS A 26 0.28 19.96 -9.70
CA LYS A 26 1.23 19.76 -10.80
C LYS A 26 0.67 18.67 -11.73
N GLN A 27 0.22 19.09 -12.91
CA GLN A 27 -0.15 18.19 -14.00
C GLN A 27 1.11 17.66 -14.67
N TRP A 28 1.19 16.34 -14.84
CA TRP A 28 2.31 15.69 -15.50
C TRP A 28 1.91 15.41 -16.94
N LYS A 29 2.62 16.01 -17.90
CA LYS A 29 2.31 15.92 -19.34
C LYS A 29 2.96 14.71 -20.00
N SER A 30 4.02 14.17 -19.41
CA SER A 30 4.73 13.00 -19.92
C SER A 30 4.97 12.00 -18.80
N GLU A 31 5.04 10.72 -19.14
CA GLU A 31 5.28 9.65 -18.19
C GLU A 31 6.64 9.81 -17.48
N ASP A 32 7.67 10.27 -18.19
CA ASP A 32 9.03 10.49 -17.66
C ASP A 32 9.11 11.50 -16.52
N SER A 33 8.10 12.36 -16.43
CA SER A 33 8.03 13.37 -15.37
C SER A 33 7.49 12.80 -14.05
N ILE A 34 6.80 11.66 -14.10
CA ILE A 34 6.20 11.01 -12.94
C ILE A 34 7.28 10.18 -12.21
N PRO A 35 7.36 10.21 -10.86
CA PRO A 35 8.30 9.37 -10.13
C PRO A 35 8.14 7.88 -10.50
N PRO A 36 9.22 7.09 -10.60
CA PRO A 36 9.15 5.71 -11.12
C PRO A 36 8.12 4.80 -10.43
N GLU A 37 7.95 4.97 -9.11
CA GLU A 37 6.93 4.25 -8.33
C GLU A 37 5.50 4.51 -8.83
N TYR A 38 5.19 5.77 -9.19
CA TYR A 38 3.87 6.17 -9.67
C TYR A 38 3.67 5.80 -11.15
N SER A 39 4.71 5.92 -11.98
CA SER A 39 4.68 5.48 -13.38
C SER A 39 4.40 3.98 -13.48
N ARG A 40 5.02 3.16 -12.61
CA ARG A 40 4.75 1.70 -12.57
C ARG A 40 3.29 1.38 -12.25
N ALA A 41 2.72 2.02 -11.24
CA ALA A 41 1.32 1.80 -10.87
C ALA A 41 0.35 2.27 -11.97
N LEU A 42 0.68 3.38 -12.64
CA LEU A 42 -0.10 3.89 -13.78
C LEU A 42 -0.04 2.93 -14.97
N ARG A 43 1.15 2.45 -15.35
CA ARG A 43 1.31 1.45 -16.43
C ARG A 43 0.47 0.20 -16.18
N GLY A 44 0.55 -0.37 -14.99
CA GLY A 44 -0.25 -1.55 -14.67
C GLY A 44 -1.76 -1.29 -14.71
N LEU A 45 -2.23 -0.06 -14.43
CA LEU A 45 -3.63 0.31 -14.65
C LEU A 45 -3.98 0.31 -16.14
N VAL A 46 -3.12 0.86 -17.00
CA VAL A 46 -3.34 0.90 -18.47
C VAL A 46 -3.46 -0.52 -19.01
N ASP A 47 -2.49 -1.37 -18.66
CA ASP A 47 -2.50 -2.78 -19.06
C ASP A 47 -3.80 -3.46 -18.59
N ALA A 48 -4.21 -3.23 -17.33
CA ALA A 48 -5.44 -3.80 -16.78
C ALA A 48 -6.72 -3.25 -17.43
N MET A 49 -6.73 -1.99 -17.88
CA MET A 49 -7.86 -1.43 -18.64
C MET A 49 -8.00 -2.09 -20.02
N ASP A 50 -6.87 -2.42 -20.65
CA ASP A 50 -6.85 -3.08 -21.96
C ASP A 50 -7.20 -4.57 -21.87
N THR A 51 -6.80 -5.26 -20.78
CA THR A 51 -7.14 -6.68 -20.56
C THR A 51 -8.52 -6.90 -19.97
N GLY A 52 -9.09 -5.87 -19.33
CA GLY A 52 -10.33 -5.96 -18.56
C GLY A 52 -10.06 -5.90 -17.05
N LEU A 53 -10.92 -5.14 -16.35
CA LEU A 53 -10.85 -4.94 -14.90
C LEU A 53 -11.90 -5.81 -14.20
N ASP A 54 -11.54 -6.36 -13.04
CA ASP A 54 -12.51 -7.07 -12.19
C ASP A 54 -13.51 -6.06 -11.60
N GLU A 55 -14.80 -6.27 -11.81
CA GLU A 55 -15.83 -5.38 -11.28
C GLU A 55 -16.23 -5.73 -9.85
N LEU A 56 -16.24 -4.73 -8.98
CA LEU A 56 -16.69 -4.87 -7.60
C LEU A 56 -17.89 -3.99 -7.30
N GLU A 57 -19.00 -4.63 -6.95
CA GLU A 57 -20.17 -3.94 -6.41
C GLU A 57 -19.93 -3.46 -4.97
N TYR A 58 -19.18 -4.23 -4.17
CA TYR A 58 -18.83 -3.88 -2.79
C TYR A 58 -17.33 -4.01 -2.51
N ILE A 59 -16.81 -3.06 -1.72
CA ILE A 59 -15.46 -3.14 -1.15
C ILE A 59 -15.49 -4.21 -0.06
N LYS A 60 -14.66 -5.23 -0.23
CA LYS A 60 -14.51 -6.39 0.66
C LYS A 60 -13.03 -6.75 0.77
N ASP A 61 -12.70 -7.69 1.64
CA ASP A 61 -11.31 -8.02 2.01
C ASP A 61 -10.45 -8.46 0.81
N TYR A 62 -11.06 -9.10 -0.20
CA TYR A 62 -10.34 -9.49 -1.42
C TYR A 62 -9.86 -8.28 -2.23
N CYS A 63 -10.35 -7.05 -2.00
CA CYS A 63 -9.80 -5.86 -2.67
C CYS A 63 -8.36 -5.56 -2.24
N LEU A 64 -7.86 -6.27 -1.23
CA LEU A 64 -6.48 -6.22 -0.75
C LEU A 64 -5.63 -7.37 -1.30
N GLU A 65 -6.16 -8.21 -2.19
CA GLU A 65 -5.41 -9.24 -2.91
C GLU A 65 -4.31 -8.59 -3.76
N GLU A 66 -3.08 -9.11 -3.61
CA GLU A 66 -1.92 -8.57 -4.31
C GLU A 66 -2.04 -8.77 -5.82
N GLY A 67 -1.66 -7.76 -6.60
CA GLY A 67 -1.57 -7.87 -8.05
C GLY A 67 -2.87 -7.66 -8.81
N ARG A 68 -4.02 -7.54 -8.13
CA ARG A 68 -5.33 -7.38 -8.77
C ARG A 68 -5.84 -5.95 -8.84
N TYR A 69 -6.53 -5.66 -9.94
CA TYR A 69 -7.15 -4.36 -10.22
C TYR A 69 -8.66 -4.48 -10.20
N TYR A 70 -9.29 -3.68 -9.34
CA TYR A 70 -10.72 -3.75 -9.10
C TYR A 70 -11.41 -2.44 -9.49
N LYS A 71 -12.30 -2.49 -10.48
CA LYS A 71 -13.16 -1.40 -10.90
C LYS A 71 -14.36 -1.28 -9.98
N ILE A 72 -14.59 -0.09 -9.45
CA ILE A 72 -15.68 0.23 -8.54
C ILE A 72 -16.41 1.45 -9.12
N THR A 73 -17.64 1.24 -9.58
CA THR A 73 -18.49 2.27 -10.18
C THR A 73 -19.19 3.12 -9.13
N ARG A 74 -19.49 2.54 -7.97
CA ARG A 74 -20.11 3.27 -6.87
C ARG A 74 -19.15 4.29 -6.23
N LYS A 75 -19.74 5.34 -5.68
CA LYS A 75 -19.00 6.30 -4.85
C LYS A 75 -18.59 5.64 -3.54
N PHE A 76 -17.31 5.78 -3.19
CA PHE A 76 -16.76 5.39 -1.89
C PHE A 76 -15.65 6.34 -1.47
N GLU A 77 -15.31 6.37 -0.18
CA GLU A 77 -14.22 7.13 0.41
C GLU A 77 -13.15 6.17 0.99
N SER A 78 -11.95 6.68 1.27
CA SER A 78 -10.87 5.86 1.84
C SER A 78 -11.23 5.19 3.17
N LYS A 79 -12.23 5.71 3.89
CA LYS A 79 -12.74 5.13 5.14
C LYS A 79 -13.62 3.88 4.93
N ASP A 80 -14.16 3.73 3.72
CA ASP A 80 -15.01 2.60 3.33
C ASP A 80 -14.18 1.41 2.85
N ILE A 81 -12.87 1.62 2.63
CA ILE A 81 -11.93 0.54 2.31
C ILE A 81 -11.66 -0.25 3.58
N VAL A 82 -11.68 -1.58 3.45
CA VAL A 82 -11.41 -2.52 4.54
C VAL A 82 -10.17 -2.10 5.32
N ALA A 83 -10.36 -1.90 6.63
CA ALA A 83 -9.32 -1.56 7.58
C ALA A 83 -9.51 -2.39 8.85
N GLY A 84 -8.41 -2.66 9.56
CA GLY A 84 -8.46 -3.36 10.83
C GLY A 84 -8.78 -2.41 11.99
N GLU A 85 -9.09 -3.02 13.14
CA GLU A 85 -9.43 -2.32 14.38
C GLU A 85 -8.40 -1.25 14.77
N PHE A 86 -7.10 -1.60 14.67
CA PHE A 86 -6.01 -0.77 15.15
C PHE A 86 -5.40 0.12 14.08
N TRP A 87 -5.78 0.00 12.82
CA TRP A 87 -5.18 0.77 11.75
C TRP A 87 -6.24 1.44 10.85
N ARG A 88 -5.79 2.32 9.97
CA ARG A 88 -6.63 2.96 8.96
C ARG A 88 -5.82 3.27 7.72
N TRP A 89 -6.48 3.40 6.59
CA TRP A 89 -5.85 3.94 5.40
C TRP A 89 -5.56 5.42 5.57
N ASN A 90 -4.36 5.82 5.18
CA ASN A 90 -3.97 7.21 5.09
C ASN A 90 -3.46 7.49 3.69
N GLN A 91 -3.91 8.61 3.11
CA GLN A 91 -3.37 9.09 1.86
C GLN A 91 -1.91 9.48 2.07
N ALA A 92 -1.01 8.79 1.38
CA ALA A 92 0.40 9.13 1.34
C ALA A 92 0.65 10.11 0.19
N LYS A 93 1.27 11.26 0.50
CA LYS A 93 1.70 12.31 -0.46
C LYS A 93 0.55 12.98 -1.24
N SER A 94 0.95 13.96 -2.08
CA SER A 94 0.09 14.69 -3.01
C SER A 94 -0.54 13.76 -4.06
N ARG A 95 -1.79 14.01 -4.44
CA ARG A 95 -2.42 13.36 -5.59
C ARG A 95 -1.65 13.68 -6.87
N LYS A 96 -1.66 12.74 -7.82
CA LYS A 96 -1.08 12.89 -9.14
C LYS A 96 -2.19 12.83 -10.17
N THR A 97 -2.00 13.53 -11.27
CA THR A 97 -2.90 13.50 -12.42
C THR A 97 -2.09 13.16 -13.68
N ALA A 98 -2.68 12.33 -14.53
CA ALA A 98 -2.17 11.95 -15.83
C ALA A 98 -3.34 11.81 -16.80
N GLU A 99 -3.10 12.02 -18.09
CA GLU A 99 -4.08 11.77 -19.15
C GLU A 99 -3.69 10.48 -19.86
N VAL A 100 -4.60 9.50 -19.93
CA VAL A 100 -4.36 8.20 -20.58
C VAL A 100 -5.62 7.73 -21.29
N ASN A 101 -5.51 7.18 -22.51
CA ASN A 101 -6.60 6.56 -23.26
C ASN A 101 -7.91 7.39 -23.29
N LYS A 102 -7.80 8.70 -23.53
CA LYS A 102 -8.94 9.65 -23.51
C LYS A 102 -9.66 9.71 -22.14
N ALA A 103 -8.96 9.47 -21.05
CA ALA A 103 -9.44 9.66 -19.70
C ALA A 103 -8.45 10.48 -18.88
N ASP A 104 -8.98 11.32 -17.99
CA ASP A 104 -8.20 11.99 -16.97
C ASP A 104 -8.12 11.08 -15.73
N ILE A 105 -6.91 10.72 -15.33
CA ILE A 105 -6.67 9.80 -14.22
C ILE A 105 -6.04 10.58 -13.07
N MET A 106 -6.77 10.69 -11.95
CA MET A 106 -6.21 11.17 -10.69
C MET A 106 -5.92 9.99 -9.78
N PHE A 107 -4.69 9.88 -9.27
CA PHE A 107 -4.31 8.74 -8.46
C PHE A 107 -3.38 9.09 -7.30
N TYR A 108 -3.44 8.26 -6.28
CA TYR A 108 -2.62 8.41 -5.08
C TYR A 108 -2.43 7.08 -4.36
N LYS A 109 -1.38 7.05 -3.55
CA LYS A 109 -1.03 5.91 -2.72
C LYS A 109 -1.74 6.01 -1.37
N LEU A 110 -2.25 4.88 -0.90
CA LEU A 110 -2.80 4.66 0.42
C LEU A 110 -1.85 3.74 1.19
N THR A 111 -1.50 4.15 2.41
CA THR A 111 -0.64 3.36 3.32
C THR A 111 -1.33 3.19 4.66
N PRO A 112 -1.21 2.03 5.31
CA PRO A 112 -1.71 1.83 6.67
C PRO A 112 -1.06 2.82 7.65
N ARG A 113 -1.87 3.34 8.57
CA ARG A 113 -1.42 4.11 9.72
C ARG A 113 -2.01 3.51 10.99
N LYS A 114 -1.16 3.39 12.01
CA LYS A 114 -1.58 3.03 13.37
C LYS A 114 -2.56 4.07 13.91
N ARG A 115 -3.61 3.62 14.60
CA ARG A 115 -4.48 4.47 15.43
C ARG A 115 -3.81 4.74 16.77
N LYS A 116 -4.38 5.65 17.58
CA LYS A 116 -3.84 5.99 18.91
C LYS A 116 -3.82 4.78 19.85
N ASN A 117 -4.84 3.93 19.79
CA ASN A 117 -4.98 2.74 20.63
C ASN A 117 -4.32 1.50 20.00
N PHE A 118 -3.25 1.68 19.22
CA PHE A 118 -2.56 0.56 18.59
C PHE A 118 -1.76 -0.21 19.65
N PRO A 119 -2.00 -1.51 19.87
CA PRO A 119 -1.30 -2.29 20.91
C PRO A 119 0.21 -2.23 20.71
N SER A 120 0.96 -2.06 21.81
CA SER A 120 2.41 -2.14 21.77
C SER A 120 2.82 -3.54 21.29
N GLY A 121 3.62 -3.61 20.23
CA GLY A 121 4.06 -4.88 19.63
C GLY A 121 3.17 -5.46 18.53
N ALA A 122 1.94 -4.96 18.30
CA ALA A 122 1.13 -5.49 17.20
C ALA A 122 1.76 -5.21 15.82
N PRO A 123 1.73 -6.14 14.86
CA PRO A 123 2.25 -5.89 13.53
C PRO A 123 1.37 -4.89 12.77
N THR A 124 1.99 -3.93 12.08
CA THR A 124 1.26 -3.07 11.13
C THR A 124 1.20 -3.78 9.79
N PRO A 125 0.03 -3.81 9.12
CA PRO A 125 -0.05 -4.37 7.79
C PRO A 125 0.96 -3.69 6.86
N ARG A 126 1.72 -4.49 6.13
CA ARG A 126 2.69 -4.01 5.14
C ARG A 126 2.05 -3.87 3.76
N CYS A 127 0.77 -3.52 3.71
CA CYS A 127 0.06 -3.38 2.46
C CYS A 127 0.28 -2.00 1.83
N LYS A 128 0.23 -1.97 0.49
CA LYS A 128 0.35 -0.77 -0.31
C LYS A 128 -0.75 -0.77 -1.35
N LEU A 129 -1.70 0.14 -1.17
CA LEU A 129 -2.89 0.24 -2.01
C LEU A 129 -2.81 1.51 -2.87
N TRP A 130 -3.19 1.41 -4.12
CA TRP A 130 -3.36 2.53 -5.03
C TRP A 130 -4.84 2.74 -5.28
N GLN A 131 -5.25 4.01 -5.26
CA GLN A 131 -6.58 4.40 -5.70
C GLN A 131 -6.44 5.31 -6.92
N PHE A 132 -7.10 4.92 -8.00
CA PHE A 132 -7.24 5.69 -9.21
C PHE A 132 -8.68 6.18 -9.31
N VAL A 133 -8.84 7.42 -9.75
CA VAL A 133 -10.11 8.03 -10.11
C VAL A 133 -10.02 8.29 -11.60
N VAL A 134 -10.75 7.50 -12.38
CA VAL A 134 -10.76 7.55 -13.83
C VAL A 134 -11.97 8.38 -14.25
N THR A 135 -11.69 9.47 -14.97
CA THR A 135 -12.71 10.37 -15.51
C THR A 135 -12.63 10.28 -17.03
N PRO A 136 -13.49 9.46 -17.67
CA PRO A 136 -13.55 9.38 -19.12
C PRO A 136 -13.83 10.76 -19.73
N LYS A 137 -13.27 11.03 -20.91
CA LYS A 137 -13.60 12.25 -21.69
C LYS A 137 -14.90 12.11 -22.47
N ASP A 138 -15.35 10.88 -22.71
CA ASP A 138 -16.69 10.64 -23.24
C ASP A 138 -17.73 10.99 -22.17
N ILE A 139 -18.63 11.91 -22.52
CA ILE A 139 -19.68 12.40 -21.63
C ILE A 139 -20.72 11.33 -21.29
N LEU A 140 -20.81 10.27 -22.09
CA LEU A 140 -21.74 9.17 -21.89
C LEU A 140 -21.21 8.17 -20.85
N GLU A 141 -19.90 8.17 -20.61
CA GLU A 141 -19.27 7.29 -19.62
C GLU A 141 -19.24 7.95 -18.24
N VAL A 142 -19.56 7.16 -17.22
CA VAL A 142 -19.59 7.63 -15.83
C VAL A 142 -18.19 7.48 -15.20
N PRO A 143 -17.67 8.49 -14.48
CA PRO A 143 -16.42 8.35 -13.75
C PRO A 143 -16.46 7.20 -12.76
N TYR A 144 -15.37 6.45 -12.67
CA TYR A 144 -15.25 5.30 -11.79
C TYR A 144 -13.92 5.32 -11.05
N LYS A 145 -13.79 4.41 -10.08
CA LYS A 145 -12.56 4.25 -9.30
C LYS A 145 -11.96 2.89 -9.56
N VAL A 146 -10.64 2.80 -9.49
CA VAL A 146 -9.92 1.53 -9.53
C VAL A 146 -9.07 1.41 -8.26
N LEU A 147 -9.15 0.26 -7.60
CA LEU A 147 -8.26 -0.12 -6.51
C LEU A 147 -7.25 -1.15 -7.01
N TYR A 148 -5.98 -0.96 -6.65
CA TYR A 148 -4.90 -1.89 -6.96
C TYR A 148 -4.03 -2.10 -5.73
N CYS A 149 -3.92 -3.32 -5.26
CA CYS A 149 -3.05 -3.66 -4.14
C CYS A 149 -1.69 -4.12 -4.68
N GLU A 150 -0.68 -3.24 -4.63
CA GLU A 150 0.68 -3.57 -5.09
C GLU A 150 1.37 -4.55 -4.15
N LYS A 151 1.13 -4.40 -2.85
CA LYS A 151 1.59 -5.32 -1.81
C LYS A 151 0.39 -5.65 -0.96
N GLY A 152 -0.07 -6.89 -1.02
CA GLY A 152 -1.37 -7.28 -0.52
C GLY A 152 -1.32 -8.42 0.48
N ILE A 153 -2.47 -9.02 0.69
CA ILE A 153 -2.59 -10.29 1.42
C ILE A 153 -2.51 -11.40 0.38
N SER A 154 -1.45 -12.22 0.42
CA SER A 154 -1.34 -13.38 -0.44
C SER A 154 -2.21 -14.52 0.07
N PHE A 155 -3.31 -14.84 -0.61
CA PHE A 155 -4.17 -15.95 -0.19
C PHE A 155 -3.52 -17.32 -0.46
N ASP A 156 -2.57 -17.39 -1.41
CA ASP A 156 -1.96 -18.63 -1.89
C ASP A 156 -0.61 -19.00 -1.25
N ALA A 157 -0.22 -18.35 -0.15
CA ALA A 157 1.04 -18.70 0.52
C ALA A 157 0.97 -20.16 1.02
N PRO A 158 1.92 -21.04 0.63
CA PRO A 158 1.93 -22.44 1.08
C PRO A 158 1.88 -22.50 2.60
N GLN A 159 1.03 -23.37 3.13
CA GLN A 159 0.76 -23.57 4.57
C GLN A 159 1.99 -23.92 5.43
N GLY A 160 3.21 -23.96 4.86
CA GLY A 160 4.47 -24.16 5.58
C GLY A 160 5.08 -22.91 6.21
N TYR A 161 4.54 -21.71 5.93
CA TYR A 161 4.87 -20.50 6.68
C TYR A 161 3.89 -20.36 7.83
N ASN A 162 4.36 -20.57 9.08
CA ASN A 162 3.52 -20.68 10.28
C ASN A 162 2.61 -19.43 10.45
N PRO A 163 1.29 -19.54 10.18
CA PRO A 163 0.38 -18.40 10.18
C PRO A 163 -0.06 -17.94 11.58
N SER A 164 0.61 -18.35 12.65
CA SER A 164 0.39 -17.80 13.99
C SER A 164 0.75 -16.30 14.09
N GLU A 165 1.45 -15.75 13.10
CA GLU A 165 1.61 -14.29 12.90
C GLU A 165 0.59 -13.67 11.92
N ARG A 166 -0.27 -14.49 11.29
CA ARG A 166 -1.35 -14.04 10.40
C ARG A 166 -2.63 -13.87 11.21
N ILE A 167 -2.82 -12.65 11.71
CA ILE A 167 -4.05 -12.21 12.36
C ILE A 167 -5.24 -12.44 11.41
N SER A 168 -6.01 -13.49 11.69
CA SER A 168 -7.36 -13.66 11.16
C SER A 168 -8.25 -12.61 11.83
N PHE A 169 -8.65 -11.60 11.04
CA PHE A 169 -9.24 -10.35 11.50
C PHE A 169 -10.62 -10.46 12.19
N THR A 170 -11.21 -11.64 12.29
CA THR A 170 -12.62 -11.79 12.69
C THR A 170 -12.85 -12.57 13.98
N LYS A 171 -11.81 -13.04 14.69
CA LYS A 171 -12.02 -13.88 15.89
C LYS A 171 -10.88 -13.82 16.91
N MET A 172 -10.57 -12.65 17.47
CA MET A 172 -9.77 -12.55 18.69
C MET A 172 -10.68 -12.46 19.92
N LYS A 173 -11.09 -13.60 20.46
CA LYS A 173 -11.46 -13.73 21.88
C LYS A 173 -10.26 -14.34 22.60
N GLU A 174 -9.81 -13.66 23.64
CA GLU A 174 -8.92 -14.11 24.72
C GLU A 174 -7.94 -15.23 24.37
N TYR A 175 -6.80 -14.87 23.79
CA TYR A 175 -5.58 -15.64 24.01
C TYR A 175 -4.58 -14.75 24.72
N SER A 176 -4.19 -15.17 25.92
CA SER A 176 -3.04 -14.63 26.65
C SER A 176 -1.78 -15.01 25.88
N PHE A 177 -1.24 -14.06 25.12
CA PHE A 177 0.05 -14.23 24.48
C PHE A 177 1.14 -14.31 25.56
N PRO A 178 2.04 -15.31 25.53
CA PRO A 178 3.26 -15.26 26.33
C PRO A 178 4.08 -14.04 25.90
N ASN A 179 4.68 -13.36 26.88
CA ASN A 179 5.45 -12.13 26.70
C ASN A 179 6.44 -12.26 25.51
N PRO A 180 6.34 -11.40 24.46
CA PRO A 180 7.21 -11.48 23.27
C PRO A 180 8.65 -11.02 23.50
N CYS A 181 9.14 -11.02 24.75
CA CYS A 181 10.42 -10.40 25.11
C CYS A 181 11.62 -11.36 25.13
N ASP A 182 11.45 -12.65 24.82
CA ASP A 182 12.48 -13.67 25.11
C ASP A 182 12.89 -14.55 23.92
N TYR A 183 12.74 -14.03 22.69
CA TYR A 183 13.46 -14.61 21.55
C TYR A 183 14.78 -13.87 21.41
N GLY A 184 15.75 -14.27 22.22
CA GLY A 184 17.13 -13.83 22.08
C GLY A 184 17.66 -14.23 20.70
N ILE A 185 18.10 -13.24 19.91
CA ILE A 185 18.79 -13.49 18.63
C ILE A 185 20.05 -14.29 18.94
N THR A 186 20.17 -15.47 18.35
CA THR A 186 21.36 -16.32 18.48
C THR A 186 22.36 -15.98 17.37
N ILE A 187 23.63 -16.39 17.54
CA ILE A 187 24.63 -16.21 16.49
C ILE A 187 24.24 -16.97 15.21
N ASP A 188 23.54 -18.11 15.33
CA ASP A 188 23.10 -18.92 14.19
C ASP A 188 22.06 -18.24 13.29
N ASP A 189 21.23 -17.37 13.86
CA ASP A 189 20.26 -16.55 13.11
C ASP A 189 20.95 -15.58 12.14
N LEU A 190 22.23 -15.30 12.37
CA LEU A 190 23.07 -14.43 11.55
C LEU A 190 23.95 -15.19 10.54
N SER A 191 23.78 -16.51 10.41
CA SER A 191 24.58 -17.37 9.52
C SER A 191 24.55 -16.98 8.04
N PHE A 192 23.51 -16.26 7.59
CA PHE A 192 23.42 -15.72 6.23
C PHE A 192 24.52 -14.70 5.91
N LEU A 193 25.21 -14.16 6.93
CA LEU A 193 26.34 -13.24 6.75
C LEU A 193 27.65 -13.97 6.42
N ALA A 194 27.73 -15.29 6.64
CA ALA A 194 28.96 -16.06 6.46
C ALA A 194 29.65 -15.86 5.09
N PRO A 195 28.93 -15.85 3.94
CA PRO A 195 29.55 -15.66 2.63
C PRO A 195 30.10 -14.25 2.39
N PHE A 196 29.72 -13.28 3.21
CA PHE A 196 30.12 -11.86 3.07
C PHE A 196 31.26 -11.47 4.03
N MET A 197 31.74 -12.38 4.86
CA MET A 197 32.90 -12.12 5.71
C MET A 197 34.20 -12.35 4.93
N ASP A 198 35.08 -11.34 4.93
CA ASP A 198 36.38 -11.42 4.26
C ASP A 198 37.27 -12.53 4.86
N ASP A 199 37.19 -12.71 6.19
CA ASP A 199 37.89 -13.78 6.89
C ASP A 199 37.04 -15.06 6.99
N GLN A 200 37.29 -15.98 6.08
CA GLN A 200 36.63 -17.29 6.03
C GLN A 200 36.93 -18.16 7.25
N GLN A 201 38.07 -17.99 7.92
CA GLN A 201 38.40 -18.76 9.11
C GLN A 201 37.52 -18.34 10.29
N THR A 202 37.35 -17.03 10.49
CA THR A 202 36.40 -16.49 11.48
C THR A 202 34.96 -16.90 11.15
N ALA A 203 34.54 -16.81 9.88
CA ALA A 203 33.19 -17.24 9.47
C ALA A 203 32.93 -18.72 9.76
N SER A 204 33.90 -19.60 9.48
CA SER A 204 33.78 -21.04 9.74
C SER A 204 33.76 -21.39 11.24
N THR A 205 34.37 -20.54 12.07
CA THR A 205 34.35 -20.68 13.53
C THR A 205 32.99 -20.25 14.11
N LEU A 206 32.40 -19.18 13.58
CA LEU A 206 31.09 -18.67 14.00
C LEU A 206 29.93 -19.54 13.52
N TRP A 207 30.01 -20.10 12.31
CA TRP A 207 28.93 -20.91 11.70
C TRP A 207 29.42 -22.24 11.13
N PRO A 208 29.81 -23.22 11.97
CA PRO A 208 30.35 -24.49 11.51
C PRO A 208 29.37 -25.30 10.64
N SER A 209 28.06 -25.12 10.87
CA SER A 209 26.99 -25.81 10.14
C SER A 209 26.95 -25.44 8.65
N VAL A 210 27.36 -24.23 8.28
CA VAL A 210 27.39 -23.75 6.89
C VAL A 210 28.50 -24.45 6.08
N TYR A 211 29.61 -24.80 6.74
CA TYR A 211 30.82 -25.32 6.09
C TYR A 211 30.99 -26.84 6.22
N ARG A 212 30.12 -27.53 6.97
CA ARG A 212 30.06 -28.99 6.96
C ARG A 212 29.39 -29.45 5.67
N THR A 213 30.18 -29.67 4.63
CA THR A 213 29.74 -30.44 3.47
C THR A 213 29.33 -31.82 4.00
N PRO A 214 28.09 -32.29 3.79
CA PRO A 214 27.76 -33.66 4.12
C PRO A 214 28.66 -34.55 3.26
N PHE A 215 29.50 -35.35 3.91
CA PHE A 215 30.19 -36.45 3.25
C PHE A 215 29.09 -37.38 2.73
N LEU A 216 28.77 -37.25 1.44
CA LEU A 216 27.99 -38.25 0.73
C LEU A 216 28.91 -39.48 0.60
N LEU A 217 28.74 -40.43 1.52
CA LEU A 217 29.24 -41.79 1.41
C LEU A 217 28.38 -42.58 0.41
#